data_AF-A0A6J3BYZ3-F1
#
_entry.id   AF-A0A6J3BYZ3-F1
#
_cell.length_a   1.000
_cell.length_b   1.000
_cell.length_c   1.000
_cell.angle_alpha   90.00
_cell.angle_beta   90.00
_cell.angle_gamma   90.00
#
_symmetry.space_group_name_H-M   'P 1'
#
loop_
_entity.id
_entity.type
_entity.pdbx_description
1 polymer ?
#
loop_
_entity_poly.entity_id
_entity_poly.type
_entity_poly.pdbx_seq_one_letter_code
_entity_poly.pdbx_strand_id
1 'polypeptide(L)'
;MWNMMCDVMPTISEDSISQRSSQLSGEDANFEQLMVSMLDERDKLVESLRETQERLGDSELRLKEVEKERDSLQRQIAANLPQMIDTNRKKLSL
;
A
#
# COMPACT_ATOMS: atom_id res chain seq x y z
N MET A 1 -18.35 -7.36 25.56
CA MET A 1 -17.35 -6.80 26.49
C MET A 1 -16.06 -7.56 26.26
N TRP A 2 -15.13 -6.98 25.49
CA TRP A 2 -13.84 -7.61 25.21
C TRP A 2 -12.93 -7.38 26.41
N ASN A 3 -12.54 -8.47 27.06
CA ASN A 3 -11.63 -8.43 28.19
C ASN A 3 -10.22 -8.17 27.65
N MET A 4 -9.74 -6.94 27.82
CA MET A 4 -8.36 -6.54 27.55
C MET A 4 -7.47 -7.15 28.64
N MET A 5 -7.10 -8.42 28.49
CA MET A 5 -6.03 -8.99 29.29
C MET A 5 -4.71 -8.59 28.64
N CYS A 6 -4.10 -7.50 29.13
CA CYS A 6 -2.69 -7.26 28.90
C CYS A 6 -1.92 -8.39 29.59
N ASP A 7 -1.59 -9.45 28.84
CA ASP A 7 -0.74 -10.53 29.33
C ASP A 7 0.62 -9.97 29.74
N VAL A 8 0.80 -9.80 31.05
CA VAL A 8 2.09 -9.47 31.68
C VAL A 8 3.03 -10.64 31.45
N MET A 9 4.16 -10.38 30.80
CA MET A 9 5.20 -11.39 30.59
C MET A 9 5.82 -11.79 31.94
N PRO A 10 5.99 -13.09 32.22
CA PRO A 10 6.63 -13.55 33.45
C PRO A 10 8.12 -13.18 33.45
N THR A 11 8.62 -12.72 34.60
CA THR A 11 10.04 -12.40 34.81
C THR A 11 10.83 -13.68 35.10
N ILE A 12 11.92 -13.91 34.36
CA ILE A 12 12.83 -15.06 34.52
C ILE A 12 13.93 -14.74 35.54
N SER A 13 14.22 -15.67 36.45
CA SER A 13 15.24 -15.51 37.51
C SER A 13 16.69 -15.72 37.00
N GLU A 14 17.58 -14.75 37.23
CA GLU A 14 18.96 -14.71 36.70
C GLU A 14 19.99 -15.62 37.42
N ASP A 15 19.68 -16.13 38.62
CA ASP A 15 20.68 -16.73 39.53
C ASP A 15 21.36 -18.02 39.04
N SER A 16 20.88 -18.65 37.98
CA SER A 16 21.49 -19.88 37.47
C SER A 16 22.48 -19.64 36.32
N ILE A 17 22.57 -18.44 35.73
CA ILE A 17 23.26 -18.17 34.45
C ILE A 17 24.79 -17.99 34.58
N SER A 18 25.30 -17.65 35.76
CA SER A 18 26.69 -17.16 35.91
C SER A 18 27.81 -18.14 35.53
N GLN A 19 27.55 -19.45 35.46
CA GLN A 19 28.57 -20.46 35.14
C GLN A 19 28.52 -20.97 33.68
N ARG A 20 27.46 -20.64 32.94
CA ARG A 20 27.26 -20.93 31.50
C ARG A 20 27.30 -19.67 30.61
N SER A 21 27.35 -18.51 31.24
CA SER A 21 27.29 -17.18 30.62
C SER A 21 28.40 -16.91 29.59
N SER A 22 29.61 -17.46 29.72
CA SER A 22 30.69 -17.14 28.78
C SER A 22 30.50 -17.71 27.35
N GLN A 23 29.71 -18.77 27.17
CA GLN A 23 29.35 -19.31 25.85
C GLN A 23 27.99 -18.80 25.36
N LEU A 24 27.04 -18.58 26.28
CA LEU A 24 25.70 -18.07 25.94
C LEU A 24 25.69 -16.57 25.59
N SER A 25 26.57 -15.75 26.19
CA SER A 25 26.62 -14.31 25.89
C SER A 25 27.02 -14.00 24.43
N GLY A 26 27.71 -14.92 23.74
CA GLY A 26 28.00 -14.77 22.30
C GLY A 26 26.80 -15.10 21.41
N GLU A 27 25.91 -15.99 21.87
CA GLU A 27 24.66 -16.34 21.18
C GLU A 27 23.59 -15.26 21.44
N ASP A 28 23.49 -14.72 22.66
CA ASP A 28 22.59 -13.60 22.99
C ASP A 28 22.88 -12.36 22.12
N ALA A 29 24.16 -12.01 21.94
CA ALA A 29 24.55 -10.92 21.04
C ALA A 29 24.18 -11.20 19.56
N ASN A 30 24.18 -12.47 19.14
CA ASN A 30 23.77 -12.86 17.79
C ASN A 30 22.24 -12.71 17.60
N PHE A 31 21.45 -13.12 18.60
CA PHE A 31 20.00 -12.96 18.60
C PHE A 31 19.58 -11.49 18.66
N GLU A 32 20.26 -10.66 19.44
CA GLU A 32 20.03 -9.22 19.49
C GLU A 32 20.30 -8.58 18.11
N GLN A 33 21.41 -8.91 17.46
CA GLN A 33 21.72 -8.39 16.12
C GLN A 33 20.70 -8.83 15.06
N LEU A 34 20.23 -10.09 15.13
CA LEU A 34 19.17 -10.59 14.26
C LEU A 34 17.86 -9.83 14.50
N MET A 35 17.50 -9.56 15.76
CA MET A 35 16.32 -8.80 16.12
C MET A 35 16.39 -7.38 15.56
N VAL A 36 17.53 -6.70 15.69
CA VAL A 36 17.74 -5.37 15.09
C VAL A 36 17.57 -5.42 13.58
N SER A 37 18.18 -6.40 12.90
CA SER A 37 18.04 -6.57 11.45
C SER A 37 16.58 -6.80 11.03
N MET A 38 15.84 -7.61 11.78
CA MET A 38 14.42 -7.89 11.51
C MET A 38 13.54 -6.65 11.73
N LEU A 39 13.83 -5.83 12.74
CA LEU A 39 13.13 -4.57 12.99
C LEU A 39 13.41 -3.56 11.87
N ASP A 40 14.66 -3.44 11.43
CA ASP A 40 15.07 -2.58 10.31
C ASP A 40 14.41 -3.01 9.00
N GLU A 41 14.35 -4.32 8.73
CA GLU A 41 13.67 -4.86 7.55
C GLU A 41 12.16 -4.62 7.60
N ARG A 42 11.53 -4.82 8.76
CA ARG A 42 10.12 -4.47 8.96
C ARG A 42 9.89 -2.99 8.68
N ASP A 43 10.73 -2.10 9.20
CA ASP A 43 10.56 -0.66 9.03
C ASP A 43 10.72 -0.26 7.55
N LYS A 44 11.67 -0.87 6.82
CA LYS A 44 11.79 -0.71 5.36
C LYS A 44 10.56 -1.22 4.61
N LEU A 45 10.01 -2.36 4.99
CA LEU A 45 8.80 -2.91 4.38
C LEU A 45 7.58 -2.02 4.63
N VAL A 46 7.45 -1.46 5.83
CA VAL A 46 6.38 -0.52 6.17
C VAL A 46 6.49 0.75 5.33
N GLU A 47 7.70 1.29 5.14
CA GLU A 47 7.89 2.48 4.30
C GLU A 47 7.59 2.16 2.83
N SER A 48 8.11 1.05 2.31
CA SER A 48 7.83 0.60 0.94
C SER A 48 6.33 0.38 0.68
N LEU A 49 5.61 -0.14 1.67
CA LEU A 49 4.16 -0.32 1.60
C LEU A 49 3.43 1.03 1.53
N ARG A 50 3.85 2.01 2.35
CA ARG A 50 3.28 3.37 2.33
C ARG A 50 3.50 4.06 0.99
N GLU A 51 4.72 4.03 0.47
CA GLU A 51 5.05 4.60 -0.84
C GLU A 51 4.23 3.94 -1.97
N THR A 52 4.05 2.61 -1.90
CA THR A 52 3.24 1.88 -2.88
C THR A 52 1.76 2.27 -2.80
N GLN A 53 1.23 2.45 -1.58
CA GLN A 53 -0.14 2.90 -1.37
C GLN A 53 -0.38 4.33 -1.87
N GLU A 54 0.58 5.25 -1.66
CA GLU A 54 0.53 6.61 -2.20
C GLU A 54 0.49 6.59 -3.74
N ARG A 55 1.42 5.87 -4.37
CA ARG A 55 1.47 5.73 -5.83
C ARG A 55 0.21 5.09 -6.41
N LEU A 56 -0.38 4.13 -5.70
CA LEU A 56 -1.67 3.55 -6.06
C LEU A 56 -2.77 4.61 -6.01
N GLY A 57 -2.85 5.39 -4.93
CA GLY A 57 -3.81 6.49 -4.79
C GLY A 57 -3.71 7.51 -5.93
N ASP A 58 -2.51 7.93 -6.30
CA ASP A 58 -2.28 8.84 -7.44
C ASP A 58 -2.75 8.22 -8.77
N SER A 59 -2.48 6.93 -8.97
CA SER A 59 -2.91 6.21 -10.17
C SER A 59 -4.43 6.10 -10.26
N GLU A 60 -5.12 5.86 -9.13
CA GLU A 60 -6.58 5.83 -9.06
C GLU A 60 -7.22 7.20 -9.33
N LEU A 61 -6.61 8.29 -8.85
CA LEU A 61 -7.05 9.64 -9.17
C LEU A 61 -6.94 9.94 -10.67
N ARG A 62 -5.79 9.62 -11.26
CA ARG A 62 -5.56 9.80 -12.69
C ARG A 62 -6.51 8.95 -13.54
N LEU A 63 -6.82 7.73 -13.09
CA LEU A 63 -7.81 6.89 -13.74
C LEU A 63 -9.18 7.57 -13.79
N LYS A 64 -9.65 8.12 -12.66
CA LYS A 64 -10.94 8.84 -12.58
C LYS A 64 -10.99 10.05 -13.52
N GLU A 65 -9.89 10.78 -13.65
CA GLU A 65 -9.79 11.91 -14.58
C GLU A 65 -9.94 11.44 -16.04
N VAL A 66 -9.21 10.41 -16.43
CA VAL A 66 -9.29 9.83 -17.79
C VAL A 66 -10.67 9.26 -18.08
N GLU A 67 -11.33 8.64 -17.10
CA GLU A 67 -12.71 8.17 -17.25
C GLU A 67 -13.69 9.32 -17.47
N LYS A 68 -13.53 10.42 -16.74
CA LYS A 68 -14.34 11.64 -16.93
C LYS A 68 -14.13 12.25 -18.32
N GLU A 69 -12.89 12.28 -18.82
CA GLU A 69 -12.58 12.73 -20.17
C GLU A 69 -13.21 11.82 -21.23
N ARG A 70 -13.09 10.50 -21.08
CA ARG A 70 -13.73 9.51 -21.94
C ARG A 70 -15.24 9.74 -22.01
N ASP A 71 -15.90 9.90 -20.87
CA ASP A 71 -17.35 10.11 -20.81
C ASP A 71 -17.77 11.45 -21.41
N SER A 72 -16.94 12.50 -21.25
CA SER A 72 -17.12 13.78 -21.93
C SER A 72 -17.05 13.63 -23.46
N LEU A 73 -16.02 12.95 -23.97
CA LEU A 73 -15.85 12.69 -25.40
C LEU A 73 -16.99 11.84 -25.97
N GLN A 74 -17.41 10.79 -25.26
CA GLN A 74 -18.55 9.96 -25.65
C GLN A 74 -19.83 10.79 -25.79
N ARG A 75 -20.11 11.69 -24.83
CA ARG A 75 -21.25 12.60 -24.93
C ARG A 75 -21.14 13.56 -26.12
N GLN A 76 -19.96 14.11 -26.38
CA GLN A 76 -19.74 14.98 -27.54
C GLN A 76 -19.96 14.24 -28.87
N ILE A 77 -19.47 13.01 -28.99
CA ILE A 77 -19.70 12.17 -30.17
C ILE A 77 -21.19 11.89 -30.33
N ALA A 78 -21.88 11.48 -29.26
CA ALA A 78 -23.31 11.19 -29.30
C ALA A 78 -24.15 12.42 -29.70
N ALA A 79 -23.74 13.62 -29.29
CA ALA A 79 -24.44 14.87 -29.63
C ALA A 79 -24.16 15.35 -31.06
N ASN A 80 -22.90 15.30 -31.51
CA ASN A 80 -22.47 15.94 -32.75
C ASN A 80 -22.58 15.02 -33.97
N LEU A 81 -22.38 13.71 -33.81
CA LEU A 81 -22.38 12.78 -34.93
C LEU A 81 -23.73 12.73 -35.67
N PRO A 82 -24.89 12.66 -35.01
CA PRO A 82 -26.19 12.73 -35.69
C PRO A 82 -26.36 14.02 -36.48
N GLN A 83 -25.99 15.16 -35.89
CA GLN A 83 -26.09 16.47 -36.54
C GLN A 83 -25.21 16.56 -37.80
N MET A 84 -23.99 16.02 -37.74
CA MET A 84 -23.10 15.95 -38.90
C MET A 84 -23.69 15.07 -40.01
N ILE A 85 -24.24 13.91 -39.66
CA ILE A 85 -24.89 13.00 -40.61
C ILE A 85 -26.09 13.69 -41.28
N ASP A 86 -26.95 14.34 -40.52
CA ASP A 86 -28.13 15.03 -41.05
C ASP A 86 -27.74 16.21 -41.94
N THR A 87 -26.70 16.96 -41.56
CA THR A 87 -26.18 18.05 -42.38
C THR A 87 -25.65 17.55 -43.71
N ASN A 88 -24.88 16.45 -43.71
CA ASN A 88 -24.37 15.84 -44.93
C ASN A 88 -25.48 15.25 -45.81
N ARG A 89 -26.49 14.62 -45.20
CA ARG A 89 -27.67 14.12 -45.93
C ARG A 89 -28.39 15.25 -46.65
N LYS A 90 -28.64 16.38 -45.96
CA LYS A 90 -29.29 17.57 -46.55
C LYS A 90 -28.50 18.15 -47.73
N LYS A 91 -27.16 18.18 -47.63
CA LYS A 91 -26.28 18.66 -48.70
C LYS A 91 -26.32 17.75 -49.94
N LEU A 92 -26.47 16.44 -49.77
CA LEU A 92 -26.52 15.49 -50.88
C LEU A 92 -27.88 15.45 -51.58
N SER A 93 -28.95 15.88 -50.89
CA SER A 93 -30.30 16.00 -51.45
C SER A 93 -30.57 17.31 -52.19
N LEU A 94 -29.58 18.21 -52.27
CA LEU A 94 -29.59 19.48 -52.99
C LEU A 94 -28.76 19.35 -54.27
#